data_AF-A0A351PUV9-F1
#
_entry.id   AF-A0A351PUV9-F1
#
_cell.length_a   1.000
_cell.length_b   1.000
_cell.length_c   1.000
_cell.angle_alpha   90.00
_cell.angle_beta   90.00
_cell.angle_gamma   90.00
#
_symmetry.space_group_name_H-M   'P 1'
#
loop_
_entity.id
_entity.type
_entity.pdbx_description
1 polymer ?
#
loop_
_entity_poly.entity_id
_entity_poly.type
_entity_poly.pdbx_seq_one_letter_code
_entity_poly.pdbx_strand_id
1 'polypeptide(L)'
;MNKRIILGVAGVIILLLLIIVADIGVDISVSEKDGVKIEYGSTYVKPEVKATLSGRLFHTKFKTLKVSESGSVDTSKLGTYELSYSVSDGMYKKKVKHRVHVVDTKAPVITLESEEGHYTLYGKPYEEEGYSATDNYDKDLTSKVVSREENGKVYYEVSDSSGNKGYAVRDIVYDDKTAPVITLEGEKYVMLMVGDSYKDPGFKAEDDVDGDLTSKVEVDGKVDSSNVGSYVLTYKISDAHGNVTTETRTVVVSKPSDGKLEDENTPSNKVIYLTFDDGPGPYTKKLLDILDKYNVKVTFFVTNQFPNYQNLIAEEYKRGHSVAIHTYSHKYDKVYASDAAYFEDLEKMQEVIVKQTGYRTNLVRFPGGSSNALSKKYSVGIMSRIAPELERRGYHYFDWNVSSGDAGGTKDARGVYKNVVDGCKGMKKSVVLMHDIHDYTVDAIEDIIKWGLDNGYTFLPLRENSYGSHHKISN
;
A
#
# COMPACT_ATOMS: atom_id res chain seq x y z
N MET A 1 -114.49 61.89 13.67
CA MET A 1 -113.05 61.72 13.36
C MET A 1 -112.84 61.92 11.87
N ASN A 2 -112.03 62.90 11.47
CA ASN A 2 -111.98 63.44 10.11
C ASN A 2 -111.29 62.43 9.17
N LYS A 3 -111.90 62.07 8.02
CA LYS A 3 -111.33 61.07 7.07
C LYS A 3 -109.88 61.39 6.68
N ARG A 4 -109.49 62.67 6.69
CA ARG A 4 -108.12 63.16 6.44
C ARG A 4 -107.10 62.78 7.53
N ILE A 5 -107.50 62.69 8.79
CA ILE A 5 -106.59 62.31 9.91
C ILE A 5 -106.33 60.79 9.88
N ILE A 6 -107.33 59.98 9.55
CA ILE A 6 -107.18 58.52 9.41
C ILE A 6 -106.25 58.20 8.23
N LEU A 7 -106.39 58.90 7.10
CA LEU A 7 -105.47 58.78 5.95
C LEU A 7 -104.03 59.22 6.27
N GLY A 8 -103.86 60.28 7.06
CA GLY A 8 -102.53 60.75 7.49
C GLY A 8 -101.83 59.79 8.46
N VAL A 9 -102.55 59.27 9.46
CA VAL A 9 -102.00 58.29 10.42
C VAL A 9 -101.70 56.95 9.75
N ALA A 10 -102.58 56.48 8.85
CA ALA A 10 -102.31 55.29 8.05
C ALA A 10 -101.07 55.48 7.16
N GLY A 11 -100.90 56.65 6.54
CA GLY A 11 -99.72 56.97 5.72
C GLY A 11 -98.41 56.97 6.52
N VAL A 12 -98.41 57.50 7.75
CA VAL A 12 -97.23 57.50 8.64
C VAL A 12 -96.89 56.10 9.15
N ILE A 13 -97.89 55.28 9.50
CA ILE A 13 -97.67 53.89 9.90
C ILE A 13 -97.13 53.06 8.72
N ILE A 14 -97.67 53.28 7.51
CA ILE A 14 -97.16 52.64 6.29
C ILE A 14 -95.72 53.08 6.02
N LEU A 15 -95.39 54.36 6.18
CA LEU A 15 -94.03 54.87 5.99
C LEU A 15 -93.05 54.28 7.04
N LEU A 16 -93.45 54.19 8.31
CA LEU A 16 -92.67 53.54 9.38
C LEU A 16 -92.47 52.05 9.12
N LEU A 17 -93.51 51.33 8.68
CA LEU A 17 -93.42 49.93 8.27
C LEU A 17 -92.50 49.77 7.05
N LEU A 18 -92.55 50.68 6.08
CA LEU A 18 -91.64 50.67 4.94
C LEU A 18 -90.20 50.95 5.35
N ILE A 19 -89.95 51.84 6.32
CA ILE A 19 -88.61 52.09 6.88
C ILE A 19 -88.10 50.85 7.63
N ILE A 20 -88.94 50.19 8.43
CA ILE A 20 -88.57 48.95 9.13
C ILE A 20 -88.29 47.82 8.14
N VAL A 21 -89.12 47.65 7.11
CA VAL A 21 -88.90 46.64 6.05
C VAL A 21 -87.65 46.96 5.23
N ALA A 22 -87.36 48.24 4.98
CA ALA A 22 -86.13 48.67 4.30
C ALA A 22 -84.86 48.55 5.16
N ASP A 23 -84.99 48.52 6.48
CA ASP A 23 -83.89 48.34 7.44
C ASP A 23 -83.48 46.87 7.62
N ILE A 24 -84.34 45.93 7.21
CA ILE A 24 -84.09 44.50 7.31
C ILE A 24 -83.13 44.06 6.19
N GLY A 25 -81.99 43.50 6.59
CA GLY A 25 -80.99 42.92 5.69
C GLY A 25 -80.72 41.45 5.97
N VAL A 26 -80.16 40.77 4.97
CA VAL A 26 -79.62 39.41 5.12
C VAL A 26 -78.12 39.49 5.35
N ASP A 27 -77.64 38.76 6.35
CA ASP A 27 -76.23 38.47 6.49
C ASP A 27 -75.94 36.98 6.28
N ILE A 28 -74.82 36.68 5.61
CA ILE A 28 -74.32 35.32 5.43
C ILE A 28 -72.90 35.32 5.99
N SER A 29 -72.69 34.52 7.03
CA SER A 29 -71.40 34.31 7.68
C SER A 29 -70.90 32.89 7.36
N VAL A 30 -69.64 32.80 6.93
CA VAL A 30 -68.93 31.54 6.69
C VAL A 30 -67.88 31.42 7.78
N SER A 31 -67.78 30.26 8.44
CA SER A 31 -66.86 30.06 9.59
C SER A 31 -65.38 30.07 9.20
N GLU A 32 -65.09 29.85 7.92
CA GLU A 32 -63.76 29.84 7.35
C GLU A 32 -63.48 31.15 6.60
N LYS A 33 -62.21 31.58 6.58
CA LYS A 33 -61.78 32.77 5.83
C LYS A 33 -61.78 32.50 4.33
N ASP A 34 -62.21 33.48 3.53
CA ASP A 34 -62.12 33.42 2.07
C ASP A 34 -60.65 33.27 1.61
N GLY A 35 -60.40 32.41 0.63
CA GLY A 35 -59.07 32.13 0.10
C GLY A 35 -58.23 31.20 0.97
N VAL A 36 -58.87 30.28 1.69
CA VAL A 36 -58.14 29.24 2.44
C VAL A 36 -57.30 28.38 1.48
N LYS A 37 -56.12 27.96 1.92
CA LYS A 37 -55.26 27.00 1.21
C LYS A 37 -55.45 25.61 1.81
N ILE A 38 -55.69 24.63 0.95
CA ILE A 38 -55.86 23.23 1.32
C ILE A 38 -54.84 22.41 0.54
N GLU A 39 -54.22 21.45 1.21
CA GLU A 39 -53.19 20.60 0.62
C GLU A 39 -53.78 19.64 -0.42
N TYR A 40 -53.06 19.42 -1.52
CA TYR A 40 -53.41 18.44 -2.53
C TYR A 40 -53.65 17.05 -1.93
N GLY A 41 -54.74 16.39 -2.35
CA GLY A 41 -55.12 15.06 -1.89
C GLY A 41 -55.64 14.98 -0.45
N SER A 42 -55.67 16.09 0.29
CA SER A 42 -56.20 16.12 1.66
C SER A 42 -57.74 16.10 1.68
N THR A 43 -58.31 15.78 2.84
CA THR A 43 -59.77 15.83 3.03
C THR A 43 -60.22 17.27 3.27
N TYR A 44 -61.13 17.78 2.45
CA TYR A 44 -61.75 19.08 2.67
C TYR A 44 -63.02 18.97 3.53
N VAL A 45 -63.02 19.60 4.70
CA VAL A 45 -64.20 19.72 5.57
C VAL A 45 -64.88 21.05 5.26
N LYS A 46 -66.15 20.99 4.85
CA LYS A 46 -66.92 22.20 4.51
C LYS A 46 -67.09 23.10 5.75
N PRO A 47 -67.00 24.42 5.59
CA PRO A 47 -67.19 25.36 6.69
C PRO A 47 -68.67 25.41 7.12
N GLU A 48 -68.90 25.78 8.39
CA GLU A 48 -70.24 26.13 8.83
C GLU A 48 -70.69 27.44 8.17
N VAL A 49 -71.90 27.46 7.62
CA VAL A 49 -72.48 28.66 7.02
C VAL A 49 -73.80 29.00 7.71
N LYS A 50 -73.89 30.23 8.23
CA LYS A 50 -75.06 30.73 8.93
C LYS A 50 -75.58 31.98 8.24
N ALA A 51 -76.87 32.01 7.93
CA ALA A 51 -77.54 33.19 7.41
C ALA A 51 -78.63 33.69 8.36
N THR A 52 -78.63 35.00 8.63
CA THR A 52 -79.58 35.63 9.54
C THR A 52 -80.22 36.86 8.92
N LEU A 53 -81.53 36.99 9.12
CA LEU A 53 -82.28 38.21 8.86
C LEU A 53 -82.14 39.14 10.07
N SER A 54 -81.63 40.35 9.89
CA SER A 54 -81.39 41.31 10.97
C SER A 54 -81.67 42.74 10.53
N GLY A 55 -82.22 43.55 11.44
CA GLY A 55 -82.47 44.98 11.22
C GLY A 55 -81.29 45.80 11.76
N ARG A 56 -80.84 46.80 11.01
CA ARG A 56 -79.69 47.63 11.41
C ARG A 56 -80.06 48.68 12.45
N LEU A 57 -81.31 49.16 12.47
CA LEU A 57 -81.77 50.18 13.44
C LEU A 57 -81.97 49.62 14.86
N PHE A 58 -82.29 48.33 15.01
CA PHE A 58 -82.64 47.74 16.31
C PHE A 58 -81.72 46.59 16.75
N HIS A 59 -80.70 46.24 15.96
CA HIS A 59 -79.76 45.15 16.22
C HIS A 59 -80.43 43.80 16.55
N THR A 60 -81.69 43.62 16.18
CA THR A 60 -82.49 42.43 16.46
C THR A 60 -82.33 41.40 15.34
N LYS A 61 -81.97 40.17 15.73
CA LYS A 61 -82.00 39.00 14.84
C LYS A 61 -83.42 38.46 14.78
N PHE A 62 -84.01 38.44 13.59
CA PHE A 62 -85.42 38.10 13.42
C PHE A 62 -85.63 36.63 13.07
N LYS A 63 -84.72 36.02 12.28
CA LYS A 63 -84.91 34.67 11.75
C LYS A 63 -83.60 34.10 11.19
N THR A 64 -83.34 32.81 11.41
CA THR A 64 -82.31 32.06 10.68
C THR A 64 -82.86 31.62 9.34
N LEU A 65 -82.10 31.84 8.27
CA LEU A 65 -82.52 31.54 6.91
C LEU A 65 -81.83 30.27 6.41
N LYS A 66 -82.56 29.45 5.64
CA LYS A 66 -81.98 28.29 4.95
C LYS A 66 -81.01 28.77 3.88
N VAL A 67 -79.78 28.27 3.93
CA VAL A 67 -78.74 28.56 2.94
C VAL A 67 -78.78 27.47 1.87
N SER A 68 -78.79 27.89 0.60
CA SER A 68 -78.55 27.03 -0.54
C SER A 68 -77.09 27.12 -0.95
N GLU A 69 -76.41 25.98 -1.02
CA GLU A 69 -75.02 25.84 -1.43
C GLU A 69 -74.93 25.33 -2.88
N SER A 70 -73.98 25.84 -3.64
CA SER A 70 -73.60 25.31 -4.95
C SER A 70 -72.08 25.37 -5.13
N GLY A 71 -71.51 24.35 -5.77
CA GLY A 71 -70.06 24.20 -5.96
C GLY A 71 -69.52 22.98 -5.21
N SER A 72 -68.30 22.58 -5.54
CA SER A 72 -67.57 21.50 -4.88
C SER A 72 -66.07 21.79 -4.97
N VAL A 73 -65.31 21.33 -3.98
CA VAL A 73 -63.85 21.37 -3.99
C VAL A 73 -63.35 19.97 -4.34
N ASP A 74 -62.61 19.84 -5.44
CA ASP A 74 -61.92 18.60 -5.83
C ASP A 74 -60.46 18.68 -5.36
N THR A 75 -60.16 18.12 -4.19
CA THR A 75 -58.79 18.17 -3.65
C THR A 75 -57.81 17.29 -4.41
N SER A 76 -58.26 16.47 -5.37
CA SER A 76 -57.39 15.70 -6.26
C SER A 76 -56.87 16.50 -7.46
N LYS A 77 -57.19 17.80 -7.53
CA LYS A 77 -56.75 18.71 -8.60
C LYS A 77 -56.37 20.07 -8.02
N LEU A 78 -55.18 20.55 -8.36
CA LEU A 78 -54.75 21.90 -8.00
C LEU A 78 -55.65 22.95 -8.66
N GLY A 79 -55.87 24.07 -7.95
CA GLY A 79 -56.62 25.19 -8.50
C GLY A 79 -57.42 25.96 -7.47
N THR A 80 -58.15 26.96 -7.96
CA THR A 80 -59.07 27.77 -7.14
C THR A 80 -60.50 27.31 -7.38
N TYR A 81 -61.14 26.83 -6.32
CA TYR A 81 -62.53 26.41 -6.31
C TYR A 81 -63.39 27.49 -5.68
N GLU A 82 -64.56 27.74 -6.25
CA GLU A 82 -65.50 28.73 -5.74
C GLU A 82 -66.77 28.04 -5.26
N LEU A 83 -67.03 28.14 -3.95
CA LEU A 83 -68.30 27.78 -3.35
C LEU A 83 -69.20 29.01 -3.31
N SER A 84 -70.48 28.81 -3.58
CA SER A 84 -71.49 29.87 -3.60
C SER A 84 -72.58 29.55 -2.57
N TYR A 85 -72.75 30.46 -1.61
CA TYR A 85 -73.80 30.38 -0.60
C TYR A 85 -74.85 31.45 -0.87
N SER A 86 -76.10 31.03 -1.02
CA SER A 86 -77.19 31.91 -1.39
C SER A 86 -78.41 31.73 -0.50
N VAL A 87 -79.13 32.82 -0.32
CA VAL A 87 -80.40 32.86 0.41
C VAL A 87 -81.43 33.54 -0.48
N SER A 88 -82.63 32.98 -0.52
CA SER A 88 -83.80 33.57 -1.18
C SER A 88 -85.04 33.31 -0.32
N ASP A 89 -85.45 34.31 0.47
CA ASP A 89 -86.64 34.28 1.32
C ASP A 89 -87.52 35.50 0.99
N GLY A 90 -88.54 35.31 0.16
CA GLY A 90 -89.39 36.40 -0.34
C GLY A 90 -88.61 37.45 -1.15
N MET A 91 -88.67 38.71 -0.70
CA MET A 91 -87.94 39.84 -1.32
C MET A 91 -86.45 39.87 -0.97
N TYR A 92 -86.00 39.08 0.01
CA TYR A 92 -84.63 39.12 0.50
C TYR A 92 -83.76 38.08 -0.21
N LYS A 93 -82.78 38.56 -0.97
CA LYS A 93 -81.82 37.74 -1.71
C LYS A 93 -80.39 38.19 -1.43
N LYS A 94 -79.51 37.27 -1.06
CA LYS A 94 -78.07 37.51 -0.90
C LYS A 94 -77.28 36.31 -1.39
N LYS A 95 -76.13 36.56 -2.01
CA LYS A 95 -75.18 35.54 -2.45
C LYS A 95 -73.78 35.97 -2.03
N VAL A 96 -73.02 35.05 -1.43
CA VAL A 96 -71.59 35.22 -1.14
C VAL A 96 -70.81 34.10 -1.81
N LYS A 97 -69.60 34.42 -2.25
CA LYS A 97 -68.64 33.48 -2.83
C LYS A 97 -67.56 33.20 -1.79
N HIS A 98 -67.09 31.97 -1.75
CA HIS A 98 -66.00 31.50 -0.88
C HIS A 98 -65.01 30.70 -1.70
N ARG A 99 -63.75 31.15 -1.71
CA ARG A 99 -62.67 30.56 -2.51
C ARG A 99 -61.84 29.63 -1.64
N VAL A 100 -61.55 28.46 -2.22
CA VAL A 100 -60.64 27.45 -1.67
C VAL A 100 -59.55 27.21 -2.69
N HIS A 101 -58.30 27.39 -2.29
CA HIS A 101 -57.12 27.14 -3.12
C HIS A 101 -56.57 25.76 -2.76
N VAL A 102 -56.74 24.79 -3.66
CA VAL A 102 -56.02 23.52 -3.56
C VAL A 102 -54.63 23.76 -4.12
N VAL A 103 -53.65 23.70 -3.24
CA VAL A 103 -52.24 23.94 -3.52
C VAL A 103 -51.44 22.75 -3.04
N ASP A 104 -50.30 22.53 -3.67
CA ASP A 104 -49.31 21.60 -3.15
C ASP A 104 -48.26 22.40 -2.37
N THR A 105 -48.12 22.06 -1.09
CA THR A 105 -47.15 22.67 -0.17
C THR A 105 -46.14 21.65 0.36
N LYS A 106 -46.18 20.41 -0.14
CA LYS A 106 -45.27 19.37 0.30
C LYS A 106 -44.00 19.44 -0.51
N ALA A 107 -42.87 19.38 0.20
CA ALA A 107 -41.59 19.29 -0.45
C ALA A 107 -41.38 17.87 -0.97
N PRO A 108 -40.69 17.71 -2.11
CA PRO A 108 -40.27 16.41 -2.59
C PRO A 108 -39.30 15.75 -1.60
N VAL A 109 -39.36 14.42 -1.51
CA VAL A 109 -38.51 13.59 -0.66
C VAL A 109 -37.48 12.87 -1.51
N ILE A 110 -36.20 13.08 -1.19
CA ILE A 110 -35.07 12.34 -1.79
C ILE A 110 -34.72 11.17 -0.89
N THR A 111 -34.64 9.97 -1.47
CA THR A 111 -34.16 8.75 -0.80
C THR A 111 -32.83 8.34 -1.41
N LEU A 112 -31.82 8.20 -0.57
CA LEU A 112 -30.47 7.78 -0.96
C LEU A 112 -30.39 6.26 -0.85
N GLU A 113 -29.95 5.60 -1.92
CA GLU A 113 -29.67 4.16 -1.94
C GLU A 113 -28.17 3.96 -1.70
N SER A 114 -27.78 3.03 -0.85
CA SER A 114 -26.36 2.69 -0.67
C SER A 114 -26.22 1.18 -0.69
N GLU A 115 -25.31 0.70 -1.53
CA GLU A 115 -24.92 -0.70 -1.53
C GLU A 115 -23.80 -0.92 -0.52
N GLU A 116 -23.99 -1.88 0.39
CA GLU A 116 -23.00 -2.22 1.40
C GLU A 116 -21.72 -2.74 0.70
N GLY A 117 -20.61 -1.99 0.83
CA GLY A 117 -19.32 -2.33 0.21
C GLY A 117 -18.98 -1.56 -1.08
N HIS A 118 -19.85 -0.68 -1.56
CA HIS A 118 -19.51 0.26 -2.63
C HIS A 118 -18.82 1.48 -2.01
N TYR A 119 -17.57 1.70 -2.39
CA TYR A 119 -16.76 2.79 -1.87
C TYR A 119 -16.03 3.46 -3.02
N THR A 120 -15.86 4.78 -2.94
CA THR A 120 -15.08 5.52 -3.93
C THR A 120 -13.60 5.27 -3.68
N LEU A 121 -12.84 4.84 -4.69
CA LEU A 121 -11.38 4.78 -4.58
C LEU A 121 -10.85 6.20 -4.37
N TYR A 122 -9.93 6.37 -3.42
CA TYR A 122 -9.34 7.68 -3.16
C TYR A 122 -8.67 8.26 -4.42
N GLY A 123 -8.84 9.57 -4.62
CA GLY A 123 -8.33 10.28 -5.81
C GLY A 123 -9.11 10.04 -7.11
N LYS A 124 -10.21 9.29 -7.07
CA LYS A 124 -11.17 9.20 -8.18
C LYS A 124 -12.39 10.11 -7.94
N PRO A 125 -13.04 10.59 -9.01
CA PRO A 125 -14.34 11.23 -8.88
C PRO A 125 -15.31 10.29 -8.17
N TYR A 126 -16.17 10.85 -7.32
CA TYR A 126 -17.25 10.10 -6.70
C TYR A 126 -18.12 9.41 -7.75
N GLU A 127 -18.37 8.12 -7.56
CA GLU A 127 -19.31 7.34 -8.37
C GLU A 127 -20.67 7.29 -7.66
N GLU A 128 -21.72 7.72 -8.35
CA GLU A 128 -23.06 7.83 -7.77
C GLU A 128 -23.64 6.46 -7.39
N GLU A 129 -23.91 6.24 -6.10
CA GLU A 129 -24.49 5.00 -5.54
C GLU A 129 -26.01 4.85 -5.77
N GLY A 130 -26.66 5.87 -6.33
CA GLY A 130 -28.07 5.85 -6.67
C GLY A 130 -28.94 6.63 -5.69
N TYR A 131 -30.04 7.18 -6.20
CA TYR A 131 -31.05 7.88 -5.43
C TYR A 131 -32.38 7.87 -6.17
N SER A 132 -33.46 8.12 -5.44
CA SER A 132 -34.78 8.41 -5.99
C SER A 132 -35.36 9.68 -5.36
N ALA A 133 -36.23 10.37 -6.09
CA ALA A 133 -36.94 11.54 -5.55
C ALA A 133 -38.42 11.45 -5.89
N THR A 134 -39.29 11.62 -4.89
CA THR A 134 -40.74 11.55 -5.08
C THR A 134 -41.50 12.67 -4.39
N ASP A 135 -42.68 12.97 -4.90
CA ASP A 135 -43.58 14.00 -4.37
C ASP A 135 -45.06 13.54 -4.41
N ASN A 136 -45.91 14.10 -3.53
CA ASN A 136 -47.32 13.73 -3.45
C ASN A 136 -48.10 14.10 -4.73
N TYR A 137 -47.76 15.20 -5.39
CA TYR A 137 -48.39 15.69 -6.62
C TYR A 137 -47.61 15.28 -7.88
N ASP A 138 -46.32 15.63 -7.98
CA ASP A 138 -45.48 15.40 -9.16
C ASP A 138 -45.09 13.93 -9.39
N LYS A 139 -45.26 13.06 -8.38
CA LYS A 139 -44.88 11.64 -8.39
C LYS A 139 -43.37 11.43 -8.45
N ASP A 140 -42.81 11.06 -9.59
CA ASP A 140 -41.37 10.78 -9.72
C ASP A 140 -40.63 12.03 -10.24
N LEU A 141 -39.66 12.47 -9.45
CA LEU A 141 -38.83 13.63 -9.69
C LEU A 141 -37.35 13.28 -9.81
N THR A 142 -36.99 11.99 -9.84
CA THR A 142 -35.59 11.51 -9.79
C THR A 142 -34.72 12.16 -10.86
N SER A 143 -35.22 12.29 -12.09
CA SER A 143 -34.50 12.92 -13.21
C SER A 143 -34.30 14.43 -13.08
N LYS A 144 -34.99 15.11 -12.14
CA LYS A 144 -34.87 16.54 -11.88
C LYS A 144 -33.92 16.86 -10.72
N VAL A 145 -33.38 15.84 -10.05
CA VAL A 145 -32.41 16.04 -8.97
C VAL A 145 -31.12 16.63 -9.55
N VAL A 146 -30.62 17.66 -8.91
CA VAL A 146 -29.29 18.21 -9.16
C VAL A 146 -28.40 17.90 -7.97
N SER A 147 -27.18 17.46 -8.24
CA SER A 147 -26.18 17.18 -7.22
C SER A 147 -24.97 18.11 -7.35
N ARG A 148 -24.29 18.34 -6.22
CA ARG A 148 -22.98 18.99 -6.19
C ARG A 148 -22.08 18.31 -5.15
N GLU A 149 -20.82 18.16 -5.48
CA GLU A 149 -19.79 17.65 -4.57
C GLU A 149 -19.05 18.81 -3.91
N GLU A 150 -18.94 18.79 -2.58
CA GLU A 150 -18.21 19.80 -1.82
C GLU A 150 -17.76 19.23 -0.46
N ASN A 151 -16.48 19.37 -0.13
CA ASN A 151 -15.90 18.99 1.17
C ASN A 151 -16.17 17.53 1.59
N GLY A 152 -16.02 16.57 0.67
CA GLY A 152 -16.22 15.14 0.96
C GLY A 152 -17.69 14.73 1.13
N LYS A 153 -18.63 15.56 0.65
CA LYS A 153 -20.07 15.31 0.69
C LYS A 153 -20.70 15.57 -0.67
N VAL A 154 -21.78 14.87 -0.95
CA VAL A 154 -22.65 15.12 -2.11
C VAL A 154 -23.97 15.68 -1.62
N TYR A 155 -24.33 16.88 -2.10
CA TYR A 155 -25.57 17.56 -1.78
C TYR A 155 -26.55 17.40 -2.92
N TYR A 156 -27.75 16.89 -2.63
CA TYR A 156 -28.82 16.70 -3.59
C TYR A 156 -29.93 17.73 -3.35
N GLU A 157 -30.43 18.33 -4.42
CA GLU A 157 -31.56 19.27 -4.40
C GLU A 157 -32.53 18.93 -5.52
N VAL A 158 -33.84 19.01 -5.24
CA VAL A 158 -34.88 18.86 -6.26
C VAL A 158 -36.03 19.82 -5.96
N SER A 159 -36.60 20.39 -7.02
CA SER A 159 -37.79 21.26 -6.93
C SER A 159 -38.96 20.61 -7.68
N ASP A 160 -40.15 20.66 -7.07
CA ASP A 160 -41.39 20.23 -7.71
C ASP A 160 -41.98 21.32 -8.64
N SER A 161 -43.14 21.05 -9.25
CA SER A 161 -43.81 22.01 -10.14
C SER A 161 -44.48 23.18 -9.41
N SER A 162 -44.71 23.06 -8.10
CA SER A 162 -45.27 24.07 -7.21
C SER A 162 -44.21 25.01 -6.62
N GLY A 163 -42.93 24.67 -6.77
CA GLY A 163 -41.77 25.40 -6.29
C GLY A 163 -41.29 24.99 -4.89
N ASN A 164 -41.80 23.90 -4.32
CA ASN A 164 -41.26 23.38 -3.06
C ASN A 164 -39.96 22.62 -3.32
N LYS A 165 -39.06 22.59 -2.32
CA LYS A 165 -37.70 22.06 -2.46
C LYS A 165 -37.38 20.98 -1.44
N GLY A 166 -36.79 19.89 -1.93
CA GLY A 166 -36.28 18.77 -1.14
C GLY A 166 -34.75 18.72 -1.16
N TYR A 167 -34.15 18.22 -0.08
CA TYR A 167 -32.70 18.14 0.10
C TYR A 167 -32.28 16.80 0.72
N ALA A 168 -31.13 16.29 0.30
CA ALA A 168 -30.43 15.18 0.95
C ALA A 168 -28.91 15.38 0.89
N VAL A 169 -28.18 14.70 1.76
CA VAL A 169 -26.71 14.74 1.82
C VAL A 169 -26.18 13.33 1.97
N ARG A 170 -25.17 12.97 1.16
CA ARG A 170 -24.39 11.74 1.29
C ARG A 170 -22.96 12.07 1.71
N ASP A 171 -22.44 11.31 2.67
CA ASP A 171 -21.01 11.31 3.01
C ASP A 171 -20.24 10.45 2.02
N ILE A 172 -19.15 10.97 1.45
CA ILE A 172 -18.27 10.18 0.59
C ILE A 172 -17.35 9.36 1.51
N VAL A 173 -17.49 8.04 1.43
CA VAL A 173 -16.61 7.11 2.14
C VAL A 173 -15.61 6.55 1.13
N TYR A 174 -14.33 6.82 1.37
CA TYR A 174 -13.25 6.28 0.56
C TYR A 174 -12.82 4.91 1.08
N ASP A 175 -12.55 3.98 0.17
CA ASP A 175 -11.95 2.67 0.47
C ASP A 175 -10.54 2.68 -0.10
N ASP A 176 -9.61 2.97 0.79
CA ASP A 176 -8.19 2.96 0.48
C ASP A 176 -7.63 1.54 0.64
N LYS A 177 -7.04 1.05 -0.45
CA LYS A 177 -6.42 -0.29 -0.55
C LYS A 177 -4.94 -0.21 -0.84
N THR A 178 -4.39 1.00 -0.93
CA THR A 178 -2.98 1.21 -1.21
C THR A 178 -2.23 1.13 0.12
N ALA A 179 -1.19 0.31 0.19
CA ALA A 179 -0.35 0.28 1.38
C ALA A 179 0.67 1.44 1.35
N PRO A 180 1.06 1.98 2.51
CA PRO A 180 2.11 2.99 2.59
C PRO A 180 3.43 2.51 2.00
N VAL A 181 4.30 3.42 1.59
CA VAL A 181 5.65 3.10 1.09
C VAL A 181 6.69 3.54 2.11
N ILE A 182 7.53 2.61 2.58
CA ILE A 182 8.71 2.92 3.41
C ILE A 182 9.94 3.06 2.50
N THR A 183 10.63 4.19 2.58
CA THR A 183 11.93 4.43 1.93
C THR A 183 13.02 4.53 2.99
N LEU A 184 13.97 3.61 2.99
CA LEU A 184 15.12 3.65 3.90
C LEU A 184 16.12 4.74 3.47
N GLU A 185 16.58 5.55 4.41
CA GLU A 185 17.69 6.47 4.18
C GLU A 185 19.01 5.74 4.42
N GLY A 186 19.85 5.61 3.40
CA GLY A 186 21.09 4.82 3.45
C GLY A 186 20.90 3.35 3.11
N GLU A 187 21.99 2.58 3.21
CA GLU A 187 22.03 1.20 2.71
C GLU A 187 21.08 0.26 3.47
N LYS A 188 20.47 -0.68 2.73
CA LYS A 188 19.66 -1.78 3.31
C LYS A 188 20.54 -2.79 4.07
N TYR A 189 21.82 -2.85 3.73
CA TYR A 189 22.82 -3.71 4.36
C TYR A 189 23.97 -2.86 4.87
N VAL A 190 24.20 -2.87 6.18
CA VAL A 190 25.27 -2.10 6.81
C VAL A 190 26.29 -3.06 7.42
N MET A 191 27.57 -2.83 7.11
CA MET A 191 28.67 -3.59 7.70
C MET A 191 29.31 -2.79 8.82
N LEU A 192 29.57 -3.47 9.93
CA LEU A 192 30.26 -2.91 11.09
C LEU A 192 31.37 -3.86 11.51
N MET A 193 32.49 -3.30 11.93
CA MET A 193 33.46 -4.05 12.71
C MET A 193 32.96 -4.15 14.15
N VAL A 194 33.29 -5.25 14.81
CA VAL A 194 32.98 -5.42 16.23
C VAL A 194 33.56 -4.26 17.03
N GLY A 195 32.71 -3.58 17.80
CA GLY A 195 33.05 -2.38 18.56
C GLY A 195 32.74 -1.05 17.85
N ASP A 196 32.43 -1.04 16.56
CA ASP A 196 32.00 0.19 15.87
C ASP A 196 30.66 0.69 16.41
N SER A 197 30.48 2.01 16.45
CA SER A 197 29.18 2.59 16.79
C SER A 197 28.23 2.49 15.61
N TYR A 198 27.01 1.98 15.84
CA TYR A 198 25.93 2.03 14.87
C TYR A 198 24.90 3.11 15.21
N LYS A 199 24.52 3.91 14.22
CA LYS A 199 23.34 4.75 14.27
C LYS A 199 22.52 4.47 13.02
N ASP A 200 21.24 4.21 13.21
CA ASP A 200 20.29 4.05 12.11
C ASP A 200 20.26 5.35 11.26
N PRO A 201 20.57 5.29 9.95
CA PRO A 201 20.55 6.48 9.10
C PRO A 201 19.14 7.03 8.83
N GLY A 202 18.06 6.33 9.20
CA GLY A 202 16.68 6.82 9.12
C GLY A 202 15.87 6.17 8.00
N PHE A 203 14.63 6.66 7.86
CA PHE A 203 13.63 6.24 6.88
C PHE A 203 12.55 7.31 6.74
N LYS A 204 11.77 7.23 5.66
CA LYS A 204 10.52 7.97 5.43
C LYS A 204 9.39 7.01 5.11
N ALA A 205 8.17 7.37 5.50
CA ALA A 205 6.97 6.63 5.12
C ALA A 205 5.91 7.61 4.57
N GLU A 206 5.43 7.33 3.37
CA GLU A 206 4.39 8.13 2.70
C GLU A 206 3.26 7.23 2.22
N ASP A 207 2.05 7.75 2.28
CA ASP A 207 0.83 7.13 1.79
C ASP A 207 0.08 8.13 0.90
N ASP A 208 -0.65 7.65 -0.11
CA ASP A 208 -1.37 8.53 -1.04
C ASP A 208 -2.59 9.22 -0.41
N VAL A 209 -3.17 8.63 0.65
CA VAL A 209 -4.34 9.14 1.37
C VAL A 209 -3.94 9.80 2.68
N ASP A 210 -3.16 9.09 3.51
CA ASP A 210 -2.78 9.53 4.84
C ASP A 210 -1.56 10.49 4.85
N GLY A 211 -0.87 10.64 3.72
CA GLY A 211 0.27 11.53 3.58
C GLY A 211 1.52 11.03 4.32
N ASP A 212 2.22 11.93 5.02
CA ASP A 212 3.45 11.58 5.74
C ASP A 212 3.14 10.79 7.02
N LEU A 213 3.52 9.50 7.00
CA LEU A 213 3.36 8.56 8.09
C LEU A 213 4.66 8.30 8.86
N THR A 214 5.76 8.99 8.54
CA THR A 214 7.11 8.70 9.05
C THR A 214 7.16 8.63 10.58
N SER A 215 6.45 9.51 11.28
CA SER A 215 6.43 9.54 12.75
C SER A 215 5.66 8.39 13.41
N LYS A 216 4.87 7.63 12.64
CA LYS A 216 4.05 6.52 13.12
C LYS A 216 4.69 5.15 12.90
N VAL A 217 5.83 5.09 12.19
CA VAL A 217 6.50 3.82 11.89
C VAL A 217 6.99 3.16 13.18
N GLU A 218 6.63 1.91 13.37
CA GLU A 218 7.13 1.06 14.44
C GLU A 218 8.45 0.43 13.99
N VAL A 219 9.49 0.57 14.82
CA VAL A 219 10.81 -0.01 14.58
C VAL A 219 11.06 -1.11 15.60
N ASP A 220 11.18 -2.34 15.12
CA ASP A 220 11.56 -3.51 15.92
C ASP A 220 13.01 -3.94 15.61
N GLY A 221 13.63 -4.60 16.59
CA GLY A 221 15.02 -5.06 16.51
C GLY A 221 16.01 -4.11 17.17
N LYS A 222 17.19 -4.65 17.48
CA LYS A 222 18.30 -3.89 18.08
C LYS A 222 19.61 -4.42 17.53
N VAL A 223 20.48 -3.51 17.12
CA VAL A 223 21.85 -3.84 16.72
C VAL A 223 22.75 -3.84 17.95
N ASP A 224 23.41 -4.96 18.21
CA ASP A 224 24.49 -5.05 19.20
C ASP A 224 25.83 -5.14 18.48
N SER A 225 26.47 -3.99 18.28
CA SER A 225 27.77 -3.93 17.61
C SER A 225 28.94 -4.48 18.45
N SER A 226 28.70 -4.87 19.71
CA SER A 226 29.75 -5.47 20.55
C SER A 226 29.93 -6.96 20.29
N ASN A 227 28.96 -7.60 19.65
CA ASN A 227 28.97 -9.02 19.37
C ASN A 227 28.89 -9.26 17.87
N VAL A 228 29.63 -10.26 17.40
CA VAL A 228 29.56 -10.67 16.00
C VAL A 228 28.21 -11.32 15.74
N GLY A 229 27.57 -10.94 14.65
CA GLY A 229 26.23 -11.43 14.31
C GLY A 229 25.58 -10.64 13.18
N SER A 230 24.43 -11.15 12.74
CA SER A 230 23.53 -10.42 11.85
C SER A 230 22.34 -9.92 12.67
N TYR A 231 22.12 -8.62 12.65
CA TYR A 231 21.08 -7.92 13.40
C TYR A 231 20.10 -7.31 12.41
N VAL A 232 18.82 -7.64 12.52
CA VAL A 232 17.78 -7.13 11.63
C VAL A 232 16.96 -6.07 12.35
N LEU A 233 16.85 -4.90 11.75
CA LEU A 233 15.86 -3.88 12.09
C LEU A 233 14.67 -4.02 11.15
N THR A 234 13.46 -4.00 11.70
CA THR A 234 12.21 -4.12 10.96
C THR A 234 11.39 -2.85 11.15
N TYR A 235 11.03 -2.21 10.06
CA TYR A 235 10.23 -0.99 10.00
C TYR A 235 8.84 -1.37 9.53
N LYS A 236 7.81 -1.12 10.34
CA LYS A 236 6.43 -1.49 10.05
C LYS A 236 5.51 -0.31 10.23
N ILE A 237 4.56 -0.14 9.30
CA ILE A 237 3.53 0.89 9.39
C ILE A 237 2.20 0.36 8.85
N SER A 238 1.11 0.81 9.44
CA SER A 238 -0.23 0.70 8.87
C SER A 238 -0.85 2.08 8.66
N ASP A 239 -1.60 2.25 7.59
CA ASP A 239 -2.42 3.44 7.35
C ASP A 239 -3.71 3.43 8.20
N ALA A 240 -4.59 4.43 8.00
CA ALA A 240 -5.87 4.52 8.72
C ALA A 240 -6.89 3.44 8.30
N HIS A 241 -6.73 2.83 7.13
CA HIS A 241 -7.61 1.82 6.55
C HIS A 241 -7.14 0.38 6.82
N GLY A 242 -5.97 0.22 7.44
CA GLY A 242 -5.40 -1.05 7.84
C GLY A 242 -4.49 -1.70 6.79
N ASN A 243 -4.12 -1.02 5.71
CA ASN A 243 -3.09 -1.55 4.81
C ASN A 243 -1.72 -1.41 5.46
N VAL A 244 -0.86 -2.41 5.27
CA VAL A 244 0.39 -2.56 6.03
C VAL A 244 1.58 -2.73 5.10
N THR A 245 2.67 -2.03 5.42
CA THR A 245 3.98 -2.23 4.78
C THR A 245 5.04 -2.57 5.81
N THR A 246 6.00 -3.40 5.41
CA THR A 246 7.15 -3.78 6.23
C THR A 246 8.42 -3.74 5.38
N GLU A 247 9.45 -3.08 5.90
CA GLU A 247 10.79 -3.09 5.33
C GLU A 247 11.83 -3.48 6.39
N THR A 248 13.00 -3.91 5.94
CA THR A 248 14.05 -4.39 6.87
C THR A 248 15.42 -3.84 6.49
N ARG A 249 16.23 -3.53 7.51
CA ARG A 249 17.67 -3.28 7.37
C ARG A 249 18.45 -4.34 8.11
N THR A 250 19.46 -4.90 7.47
CA THR A 250 20.36 -5.89 8.08
C THR A 250 21.69 -5.24 8.39
N VAL A 251 22.11 -5.32 9.65
CA VAL A 251 23.40 -4.86 10.13
C VAL A 251 24.24 -6.06 10.51
N VAL A 252 25.32 -6.27 9.77
CA VAL A 252 26.24 -7.38 10.01
C VAL A 252 27.44 -6.85 10.77
N VAL A 253 27.62 -7.37 11.97
CA VAL A 253 28.78 -7.09 12.82
C VAL A 253 29.75 -8.24 12.63
N SER A 254 30.92 -7.95 12.08
CA SER A 254 31.99 -8.93 11.88
C SER A 254 33.24 -8.55 12.66
N LYS A 255 34.07 -9.53 12.98
CA LYS A 255 35.46 -9.23 13.33
C LYS A 255 36.21 -8.84 12.05
N PRO A 256 37.22 -7.96 12.14
CA PRO A 256 38.24 -7.87 11.11
C PRO A 256 38.76 -9.28 10.79
N SER A 257 39.34 -9.46 9.60
CA SER A 257 40.14 -10.65 9.40
C SER A 257 41.08 -10.79 10.58
N ASP A 258 41.14 -11.96 11.18
CA ASP A 258 42.23 -12.29 12.06
C ASP A 258 43.48 -12.41 11.18
N GLY A 259 43.99 -11.27 10.74
CA GLY A 259 45.36 -11.04 10.32
C GLY A 259 46.39 -11.34 11.43
N LYS A 260 46.00 -12.14 12.44
CA LYS A 260 46.84 -12.69 13.50
C LYS A 260 47.61 -13.95 13.09
N LEU A 261 47.71 -14.20 11.79
CA LEU A 261 48.94 -14.74 11.24
C LEU A 261 49.41 -13.74 10.21
N GLU A 262 49.91 -12.59 10.69
CA GLU A 262 50.95 -11.91 9.96
C GLU A 262 52.01 -12.98 9.68
N ASP A 263 52.26 -13.22 8.42
CA ASP A 263 53.37 -14.05 8.00
C ASP A 263 54.66 -13.22 8.17
N GLU A 264 54.90 -12.69 9.39
CA GLU A 264 56.21 -12.15 9.80
C GLU A 264 57.29 -13.24 9.72
N ASN A 265 56.85 -14.50 9.53
CA ASN A 265 57.66 -15.66 9.20
C ASN A 265 57.21 -16.35 7.92
N THR A 266 56.76 -15.67 6.83
CA THR A 266 56.89 -16.34 5.53
C THR A 266 58.38 -16.56 5.39
N PRO A 267 58.90 -17.80 5.45
CA PRO A 267 60.32 -17.97 5.27
C PRO A 267 60.63 -17.38 3.89
N SER A 268 61.82 -16.81 3.67
CA SER A 268 62.23 -16.37 2.32
C SER A 268 62.35 -17.53 1.29
N ASN A 269 61.88 -18.71 1.70
CA ASN A 269 61.94 -20.01 1.08
C ASN A 269 60.65 -20.34 0.31
N LYS A 270 60.62 -21.55 -0.24
CA LYS A 270 59.60 -22.03 -1.16
C LYS A 270 58.25 -22.26 -0.43
N VAL A 271 57.18 -21.65 -0.90
CA VAL A 271 55.82 -21.76 -0.35
C VAL A 271 54.84 -22.26 -1.41
N ILE A 272 53.98 -23.20 -1.03
CA ILE A 272 52.84 -23.66 -1.82
C ILE A 272 51.54 -23.30 -1.09
N TYR A 273 50.72 -22.49 -1.73
CA TYR A 273 49.34 -22.25 -1.36
C TYR A 273 48.48 -23.23 -2.15
N LEU A 274 48.10 -24.33 -1.52
CA LEU A 274 47.07 -25.21 -2.07
C LEU A 274 45.72 -24.50 -1.93
N THR A 275 44.99 -24.41 -3.04
CA THR A 275 43.67 -23.77 -3.09
C THR A 275 42.67 -24.67 -3.78
N PHE A 276 41.47 -24.77 -3.22
CA PHE A 276 40.41 -25.66 -3.68
C PHE A 276 39.15 -24.85 -4.00
N ASP A 277 38.70 -24.94 -5.24
CA ASP A 277 37.50 -24.25 -5.75
C ASP A 277 36.30 -25.21 -5.79
N ASP A 278 35.10 -24.63 -5.91
CA ASP A 278 33.79 -25.29 -6.11
C ASP A 278 33.21 -26.06 -4.92
N GLY A 279 34.03 -26.45 -3.95
CA GLY A 279 33.57 -27.11 -2.72
C GLY A 279 32.72 -26.23 -1.79
N PRO A 280 32.28 -26.76 -0.64
CA PRO A 280 32.48 -28.15 -0.22
C PRO A 280 31.60 -29.13 -1.00
N GLY A 281 32.02 -30.39 -1.06
CA GLY A 281 31.32 -31.48 -1.74
C GLY A 281 31.64 -32.86 -1.13
N PRO A 282 31.34 -33.95 -1.85
CA PRO A 282 31.43 -35.33 -1.34
C PRO A 282 32.81 -35.76 -0.81
N TYR A 283 33.89 -35.17 -1.34
CA TYR A 283 35.26 -35.56 -1.00
C TYR A 283 35.97 -34.59 -0.05
N THR A 284 35.36 -33.45 0.27
CA THR A 284 35.97 -32.42 1.13
C THR A 284 36.31 -32.95 2.52
N LYS A 285 35.45 -33.80 3.11
CA LYS A 285 35.75 -34.39 4.42
C LYS A 285 37.03 -35.25 4.39
N LYS A 286 37.18 -36.08 3.35
CA LYS A 286 38.39 -36.90 3.14
C LYS A 286 39.62 -36.01 2.96
N LEU A 287 39.49 -34.91 2.22
CA LEU A 287 40.55 -33.93 2.05
C LEU A 287 40.97 -33.32 3.40
N LEU A 288 40.02 -32.84 4.21
CA LEU A 288 40.30 -32.27 5.53
C LEU A 288 41.06 -33.27 6.43
N ASP A 289 40.69 -34.54 6.40
CA ASP A 289 41.36 -35.58 7.19
C ASP A 289 42.81 -35.85 6.70
N ILE A 290 43.06 -35.77 5.39
CA ILE A 290 44.43 -35.82 4.83
C ILE A 290 45.23 -34.59 5.29
N LEU A 291 44.65 -33.39 5.24
CA LEU A 291 45.34 -32.15 5.62
C LEU A 291 45.74 -32.16 7.10
N ASP A 292 44.86 -32.65 7.98
CA ASP A 292 45.14 -32.77 9.41
C ASP A 292 46.27 -33.76 9.70
N LYS A 293 46.36 -34.87 8.95
CA LYS A 293 47.45 -35.86 9.08
C LYS A 293 48.84 -35.23 8.93
N TYR A 294 48.96 -34.21 8.08
CA TYR A 294 50.22 -33.50 7.83
C TYR A 294 50.30 -32.13 8.49
N ASN A 295 49.28 -31.74 9.28
CA ASN A 295 49.14 -30.41 9.86
C ASN A 295 49.30 -29.28 8.83
N VAL A 296 48.78 -29.49 7.61
CA VAL A 296 48.84 -28.53 6.51
C VAL A 296 47.57 -27.69 6.50
N LYS A 297 47.70 -26.37 6.32
CA LYS A 297 46.57 -25.44 6.18
C LYS A 297 46.53 -24.87 4.76
N VAL A 298 45.33 -24.79 4.19
CA VAL A 298 45.06 -24.48 2.77
C VAL A 298 43.93 -23.47 2.65
N THR A 299 43.56 -23.10 1.43
CA THR A 299 42.44 -22.18 1.16
C THR A 299 41.32 -22.89 0.41
N PHE A 300 40.08 -22.68 0.85
CA PHE A 300 38.87 -23.13 0.15
C PHE A 300 38.13 -21.91 -0.41
N PHE A 301 37.99 -21.83 -1.73
CA PHE A 301 37.10 -20.88 -2.39
C PHE A 301 35.75 -21.56 -2.57
N VAL A 302 34.85 -21.32 -1.60
CA VAL A 302 33.63 -22.11 -1.45
C VAL A 302 32.47 -21.57 -2.28
N THR A 303 31.57 -22.49 -2.63
CA THR A 303 30.27 -22.23 -3.25
C THR A 303 29.12 -22.83 -2.43
N ASN A 304 27.88 -22.58 -2.85
CA ASN A 304 26.71 -23.27 -2.32
C ASN A 304 26.07 -24.24 -3.33
N GLN A 305 26.86 -24.78 -4.28
CA GLN A 305 26.39 -25.74 -5.29
C GLN A 305 25.95 -27.07 -4.68
N PHE A 306 26.55 -27.49 -3.57
CA PHE A 306 26.24 -28.73 -2.87
C PHE A 306 25.75 -28.45 -1.43
N PRO A 307 24.52 -27.93 -1.28
CA PRO A 307 24.03 -27.44 0.02
C PRO A 307 24.01 -28.50 1.14
N ASN A 308 23.94 -29.78 0.79
CA ASN A 308 24.02 -30.89 1.76
C ASN A 308 25.39 -30.99 2.46
N TYR A 309 26.43 -30.34 1.92
CA TYR A 309 27.78 -30.31 2.49
C TYR A 309 28.13 -28.93 3.07
N GLN A 310 27.20 -27.98 3.12
CA GLN A 310 27.44 -26.61 3.57
C GLN A 310 28.02 -26.54 5.01
N ASN A 311 27.72 -27.52 5.86
CA ASN A 311 28.28 -27.62 7.21
C ASN A 311 29.81 -27.83 7.22
N LEU A 312 30.40 -28.33 6.14
CA LEU A 312 31.85 -28.52 6.05
C LEU A 312 32.60 -27.19 5.97
N ILE A 313 31.96 -26.09 5.58
CA ILE A 313 32.55 -24.73 5.65
C ILE A 313 32.93 -24.41 7.11
N ALA A 314 32.08 -24.79 8.07
CA ALA A 314 32.38 -24.61 9.49
C ALA A 314 33.54 -25.52 9.94
N GLU A 315 33.68 -26.72 9.37
CA GLU A 315 34.80 -27.61 9.66
C GLU A 315 36.12 -27.09 9.07
N GLU A 316 36.11 -26.62 7.82
CA GLU A 316 37.26 -26.01 7.15
C GLU A 316 37.85 -24.89 8.01
N TYR A 317 36.99 -23.96 8.44
CA TYR A 317 37.38 -22.85 9.29
C TYR A 317 37.87 -23.30 10.66
N LYS A 318 37.14 -24.21 11.35
CA LYS A 318 37.53 -24.71 12.68
C LYS A 318 38.87 -25.46 12.67
N ARG A 319 39.22 -26.12 11.56
CA ARG A 319 40.51 -26.77 11.37
C ARG A 319 41.64 -25.80 10.99
N GLY A 320 41.35 -24.49 10.89
CA GLY A 320 42.34 -23.43 10.68
C GLY A 320 42.69 -23.18 9.22
N HIS A 321 41.86 -23.65 8.28
CA HIS A 321 41.99 -23.32 6.87
C HIS A 321 41.40 -21.95 6.58
N SER A 322 41.87 -21.29 5.51
CA SER A 322 41.22 -20.08 5.01
C SER A 322 39.97 -20.46 4.23
N VAL A 323 38.85 -19.85 4.58
CA VAL A 323 37.58 -19.96 3.83
C VAL A 323 37.38 -18.64 3.09
N ALA A 324 37.22 -18.73 1.77
CA ALA A 324 37.18 -17.63 0.83
C ALA A 324 35.96 -17.78 -0.10
N ILE A 325 35.53 -16.70 -0.75
CA ILE A 325 34.36 -16.73 -1.63
C ILE A 325 34.78 -17.15 -3.03
N HIS A 326 34.09 -18.14 -3.61
CA HIS A 326 34.08 -18.32 -5.06
C HIS A 326 32.89 -17.60 -5.68
N THR A 327 31.67 -18.08 -5.39
CA THR A 327 30.35 -17.50 -5.68
C THR A 327 29.29 -18.34 -4.96
N TYR A 328 28.08 -17.82 -4.76
CA TYR A 328 26.99 -18.62 -4.19
C TYR A 328 26.50 -19.67 -5.19
N SER A 329 26.14 -19.24 -6.40
CA SER A 329 25.49 -20.12 -7.38
C SER A 329 26.45 -20.85 -8.31
N HIS A 330 27.64 -20.26 -8.56
CA HIS A 330 28.60 -20.68 -9.57
C HIS A 330 28.02 -20.83 -11.00
N LYS A 331 26.93 -20.10 -11.28
CA LYS A 331 26.27 -20.07 -12.59
C LYS A 331 26.72 -18.85 -13.37
N TYR A 332 27.61 -19.03 -14.34
CA TYR A 332 28.22 -17.94 -15.10
C TYR A 332 27.19 -17.00 -15.75
N ASP A 333 26.07 -17.54 -16.25
CA ASP A 333 24.98 -16.76 -16.86
C ASP A 333 24.22 -15.87 -15.88
N LYS A 334 24.26 -16.19 -14.59
CA LYS A 334 23.68 -15.39 -13.51
C LYS A 334 24.69 -14.44 -12.90
N VAL A 335 25.83 -14.99 -12.48
CA VAL A 335 26.91 -14.27 -11.81
C VAL A 335 27.44 -13.13 -12.68
N TYR A 336 27.58 -13.36 -13.99
CA TYR A 336 28.10 -12.35 -14.92
C TYR A 336 27.02 -11.65 -15.74
N ALA A 337 25.75 -11.71 -15.34
CA ALA A 337 24.66 -10.99 -16.02
C ALA A 337 24.81 -9.47 -15.89
N SER A 338 25.25 -8.99 -14.72
CA SER A 338 25.49 -7.57 -14.43
C SER A 338 26.41 -7.42 -13.22
N ASP A 339 26.96 -6.22 -13.01
CA ASP A 339 27.79 -5.89 -11.85
C ASP A 339 26.99 -6.12 -10.54
N ALA A 340 25.71 -5.71 -10.51
CA ALA A 340 24.81 -5.94 -9.38
C ALA A 340 24.60 -7.44 -9.12
N ALA A 341 24.34 -8.23 -10.16
CA ALA A 341 24.13 -9.67 -10.02
C ALA A 341 25.37 -10.38 -9.44
N TYR A 342 26.57 -9.95 -9.83
CA TYR A 342 27.81 -10.47 -9.26
C TYR A 342 27.90 -10.20 -7.75
N PHE A 343 27.70 -8.95 -7.33
CA PHE A 343 27.82 -8.59 -5.91
C PHE A 343 26.68 -9.14 -5.05
N GLU A 344 25.48 -9.29 -5.58
CA GLU A 344 24.38 -9.97 -4.89
C GLU A 344 24.67 -11.46 -4.68
N ASP A 345 25.25 -12.14 -5.67
CA ASP A 345 25.64 -13.56 -5.55
C ASP A 345 26.84 -13.73 -4.60
N LEU A 346 27.81 -12.82 -4.64
CA LEU A 346 28.93 -12.75 -3.70
C LEU A 346 28.43 -12.57 -2.26
N GLU A 347 27.52 -11.63 -2.01
CA GLU A 347 27.00 -11.37 -0.65
C GLU A 347 26.20 -12.58 -0.12
N LYS A 348 25.42 -13.25 -0.97
CA LYS A 348 24.75 -14.50 -0.56
C LYS A 348 25.74 -15.57 -0.11
N MET A 349 26.89 -15.70 -0.76
CA MET A 349 27.92 -16.64 -0.32
C MET A 349 28.59 -16.18 0.97
N GLN A 350 28.79 -14.88 1.10
CA GLN A 350 29.34 -14.28 2.31
C GLN A 350 28.46 -14.55 3.54
N GLU A 351 27.14 -14.42 3.40
CA GLU A 351 26.17 -14.75 4.44
C GLU A 351 26.25 -16.22 4.86
N VAL A 352 26.41 -17.13 3.90
CA VAL A 352 26.62 -18.56 4.17
C VAL A 352 27.90 -18.77 5.00
N ILE A 353 29.02 -18.16 4.58
CA ILE A 353 30.29 -18.27 5.31
C ILE A 353 30.13 -17.71 6.74
N VAL A 354 29.56 -16.51 6.90
CA VAL A 354 29.34 -15.88 8.21
C VAL A 354 28.46 -16.76 9.09
N LYS A 355 27.38 -17.34 8.54
CA LYS A 355 26.49 -18.24 9.29
C LYS A 355 27.21 -19.50 9.78
N GLN A 356 28.12 -20.05 8.98
CA GLN A 356 28.85 -21.28 9.33
C GLN A 356 30.03 -21.04 10.28
N THR A 357 30.70 -19.89 10.15
CA THR A 357 32.01 -19.65 10.76
C THR A 357 32.00 -18.53 11.81
N GLY A 358 31.00 -17.66 11.79
CA GLY A 358 31.02 -16.38 12.51
C GLY A 358 32.02 -15.38 11.92
N TYR A 359 32.57 -15.65 10.74
CA TYR A 359 33.67 -14.90 10.17
C TYR A 359 33.32 -14.36 8.77
N ARG A 360 33.67 -13.10 8.52
CA ARG A 360 33.53 -12.46 7.21
C ARG A 360 34.88 -12.46 6.51
N THR A 361 35.01 -13.28 5.48
CA THR A 361 36.22 -13.30 4.65
C THR A 361 36.24 -12.14 3.68
N ASN A 362 37.42 -11.67 3.32
CA ASN A 362 37.59 -10.72 2.22
C ASN A 362 38.38 -11.32 1.06
N LEU A 363 38.66 -12.63 1.11
CA LEU A 363 39.36 -13.33 0.04
C LEU A 363 38.35 -13.83 -0.99
N VAL A 364 38.61 -13.59 -2.27
CA VAL A 364 37.73 -13.98 -3.37
C VAL A 364 38.52 -14.66 -4.48
N ARG A 365 37.90 -15.59 -5.20
CA ARG A 365 38.37 -16.03 -6.51
C ARG A 365 37.20 -15.99 -7.48
N PHE A 366 37.35 -15.26 -8.57
CA PHE A 366 36.32 -15.21 -9.62
C PHE A 366 36.14 -16.60 -10.26
N PRO A 367 34.89 -17.03 -10.54
CA PRO A 367 34.64 -18.19 -11.40
C PRO A 367 35.36 -18.05 -12.75
N GLY A 368 36.31 -18.95 -13.01
CA GLY A 368 37.14 -18.96 -14.21
C GLY A 368 38.37 -18.03 -14.14
N GLY A 369 38.61 -17.41 -12.99
CA GLY A 369 39.67 -16.43 -12.76
C GLY A 369 39.35 -15.03 -13.29
N SER A 370 40.13 -14.04 -12.89
CA SER A 370 40.03 -12.64 -13.36
C SER A 370 40.24 -12.55 -14.89
N SER A 371 40.96 -13.50 -15.46
CA SER A 371 41.22 -13.66 -16.90
C SER A 371 40.11 -14.38 -17.67
N ASN A 372 38.96 -14.71 -17.06
CA ASN A 372 37.92 -15.45 -17.77
C ASN A 372 37.38 -14.62 -18.96
N ALA A 373 37.37 -15.23 -20.15
CA ALA A 373 36.77 -14.65 -21.34
C ALA A 373 35.31 -15.04 -21.52
N LEU A 374 34.82 -16.06 -20.79
CA LEU A 374 33.45 -16.56 -20.90
C LEU A 374 32.42 -15.51 -20.45
N SER A 375 32.75 -14.68 -19.48
CA SER A 375 31.91 -13.57 -19.02
C SER A 375 31.49 -12.62 -20.16
N LYS A 376 32.27 -12.49 -21.25
CA LYS A 376 31.92 -11.68 -22.44
C LYS A 376 30.59 -12.07 -23.06
N LYS A 377 30.21 -13.34 -22.93
CA LYS A 377 28.94 -13.86 -23.46
C LYS A 377 27.73 -13.25 -22.76
N TYR A 378 27.89 -12.81 -21.52
CA TYR A 378 26.80 -12.32 -20.66
C TYR A 378 26.88 -10.81 -20.48
N SER A 379 28.08 -10.28 -20.24
CA SER A 379 28.32 -8.85 -20.07
C SER A 379 29.73 -8.48 -20.52
N VAL A 380 29.82 -7.69 -21.58
CA VAL A 380 31.10 -7.18 -22.10
C VAL A 380 31.66 -6.14 -21.13
N GLY A 381 32.97 -6.19 -20.87
CA GLY A 381 33.64 -5.26 -19.95
C GLY A 381 33.48 -5.61 -18.47
N ILE A 382 32.74 -6.68 -18.11
CA ILE A 382 32.34 -6.90 -16.71
C ILE A 382 33.55 -7.13 -15.81
N MET A 383 34.53 -7.94 -16.20
CA MET A 383 35.70 -8.22 -15.35
C MET A 383 36.52 -6.94 -15.09
N SER A 384 36.67 -6.10 -16.12
CA SER A 384 37.29 -4.77 -16.00
C SER A 384 36.53 -3.80 -15.07
N ARG A 385 35.23 -4.03 -14.81
CA ARG A 385 34.44 -3.23 -13.86
C ARG A 385 34.44 -3.83 -12.46
N ILE A 386 34.17 -5.14 -12.34
CA ILE A 386 33.97 -5.78 -11.03
C ILE A 386 35.28 -6.04 -10.30
N ALA A 387 36.39 -6.33 -10.97
CA ALA A 387 37.67 -6.57 -10.31
C ALA A 387 38.16 -5.36 -9.50
N PRO A 388 38.27 -4.14 -10.07
CA PRO A 388 38.66 -2.97 -9.29
C PRO A 388 37.58 -2.54 -8.27
N GLU A 389 36.29 -2.78 -8.56
CA GLU A 389 35.22 -2.50 -7.60
C GLU A 389 35.27 -3.42 -6.38
N LEU A 390 35.63 -4.69 -6.58
CA LEU A 390 35.81 -5.66 -5.51
C LEU A 390 36.94 -5.23 -4.58
N GLU A 391 38.07 -4.77 -5.13
CA GLU A 391 39.16 -4.18 -4.33
C GLU A 391 38.73 -2.89 -3.61
N ARG A 392 37.98 -2.00 -4.26
CA ARG A 392 37.42 -0.80 -3.60
C ARG A 392 36.51 -1.13 -2.42
N ARG A 393 35.85 -2.29 -2.45
CA ARG A 393 35.01 -2.82 -1.36
C ARG A 393 35.82 -3.54 -0.27
N GLY A 394 37.15 -3.55 -0.34
CA GLY A 394 38.03 -4.14 0.66
C GLY A 394 38.24 -5.65 0.50
N TYR A 395 37.85 -6.23 -0.64
CA TYR A 395 38.15 -7.62 -0.95
C TYR A 395 39.49 -7.75 -1.69
N HIS A 396 40.14 -8.89 -1.51
CA HIS A 396 41.36 -9.29 -2.21
C HIS A 396 41.07 -10.52 -3.05
N TYR A 397 41.17 -10.40 -4.38
CA TYR A 397 41.00 -11.55 -5.25
C TYR A 397 42.33 -12.26 -5.52
N PHE A 398 42.26 -13.58 -5.71
CA PHE A 398 43.42 -14.42 -6.04
C PHE A 398 43.11 -15.32 -7.24
N ASP A 399 43.95 -15.26 -8.26
CA ASP A 399 44.02 -16.29 -9.31
C ASP A 399 44.97 -17.41 -8.86
N TRP A 400 45.65 -18.05 -9.81
CA TRP A 400 46.64 -19.11 -9.57
C TRP A 400 47.86 -18.89 -10.46
N ASN A 401 48.97 -19.58 -10.22
CA ASN A 401 50.11 -19.61 -11.14
C ASN A 401 50.59 -21.04 -11.45
N VAL A 402 50.00 -22.03 -10.78
CA VAL A 402 50.16 -23.45 -11.06
C VAL A 402 48.77 -24.06 -11.26
N SER A 403 48.59 -24.78 -12.37
CA SER A 403 47.37 -25.52 -12.65
C SER A 403 47.59 -27.01 -12.41
N SER A 404 46.69 -27.65 -11.67
CA SER A 404 46.67 -29.10 -11.50
C SER A 404 46.23 -29.84 -12.77
N GLY A 405 45.51 -29.15 -13.66
CA GLY A 405 44.84 -29.74 -14.81
C GLY A 405 43.55 -30.51 -14.46
N ASP A 406 43.06 -30.48 -13.22
CA ASP A 406 41.85 -31.22 -12.83
C ASP A 406 40.55 -30.65 -13.41
N ALA A 407 40.57 -29.41 -13.89
CA ALA A 407 39.48 -28.77 -14.66
C ALA A 407 39.45 -29.20 -16.15
N GLY A 408 39.70 -30.49 -16.44
CA GLY A 408 39.55 -31.09 -17.77
C GLY A 408 40.84 -31.48 -18.52
N GLY A 409 42.02 -31.17 -17.98
CA GLY A 409 43.31 -31.61 -18.53
C GLY A 409 43.72 -33.03 -18.11
N THR A 410 43.30 -33.47 -16.93
CA THR A 410 43.46 -34.84 -16.41
C THR A 410 42.27 -35.22 -15.53
N LYS A 411 42.03 -36.52 -15.37
CA LYS A 411 40.99 -37.11 -14.52
C LYS A 411 41.55 -38.23 -13.63
N ASP A 412 42.85 -38.22 -13.39
CA ASP A 412 43.51 -39.23 -12.57
C ASP A 412 44.50 -38.58 -11.60
N ALA A 413 44.65 -39.17 -10.42
CA ALA A 413 45.44 -38.60 -9.33
C ALA A 413 46.92 -38.45 -9.71
N ARG A 414 47.45 -39.35 -10.55
CA ARG A 414 48.85 -39.30 -10.98
C ARG A 414 49.11 -38.12 -11.92
N GLY A 415 48.18 -37.84 -12.82
CA GLY A 415 48.20 -36.66 -13.68
C GLY A 415 48.17 -35.37 -12.87
N VAL A 416 47.25 -35.27 -11.90
CA VAL A 416 47.16 -34.13 -10.97
C VAL A 416 48.48 -33.94 -10.22
N TYR A 417 48.98 -34.99 -9.56
CA TYR A 417 50.26 -34.96 -8.86
C TYR A 417 51.40 -34.45 -9.76
N LYS A 418 51.55 -35.02 -10.95
CA LYS A 418 52.63 -34.65 -11.88
C LYS A 418 52.55 -33.18 -12.28
N ASN A 419 51.37 -32.69 -12.63
CA ASN A 419 51.19 -31.31 -13.06
C ASN A 419 51.49 -30.32 -11.93
N VAL A 420 51.01 -30.60 -10.72
CA VAL A 420 51.29 -29.73 -9.55
C VAL A 420 52.78 -29.72 -9.22
N VAL A 421 53.42 -30.89 -9.19
CA VAL A 421 54.86 -31.02 -8.92
C VAL A 421 55.69 -30.26 -9.96
N ASP A 422 55.45 -30.50 -11.24
CA ASP A 422 56.21 -29.85 -12.32
C ASP A 422 55.98 -28.35 -12.33
N GLY A 423 54.76 -27.88 -12.04
CA GLY A 423 54.45 -26.46 -11.95
C GLY A 423 55.08 -25.79 -10.73
N CYS A 424 55.15 -26.46 -9.57
CA CYS A 424 55.75 -25.88 -8.38
C CYS A 424 57.28 -25.91 -8.41
N LYS A 425 57.88 -26.88 -9.11
CA LYS A 425 59.33 -27.14 -9.09
C LYS A 425 60.13 -25.90 -9.51
N GLY A 426 60.95 -25.41 -8.58
CA GLY A 426 61.81 -24.23 -8.80
C GLY A 426 61.12 -22.88 -8.52
N MET A 427 59.81 -22.86 -8.27
CA MET A 427 59.12 -21.66 -7.83
C MET A 427 59.35 -21.40 -6.33
N LYS A 428 59.46 -20.11 -5.97
CA LYS A 428 59.47 -19.68 -4.56
C LYS A 428 58.07 -19.56 -3.99
N LYS A 429 57.07 -19.21 -4.80
CA LYS A 429 55.69 -19.05 -4.35
C LYS A 429 54.75 -19.59 -5.43
N SER A 430 53.98 -20.61 -5.07
CA SER A 430 53.03 -21.27 -5.97
C SER A 430 51.64 -21.16 -5.38
N VAL A 431 50.69 -20.65 -6.15
CA VAL A 431 49.24 -20.71 -5.85
C VAL A 431 48.66 -21.74 -6.80
N VAL A 432 48.25 -22.88 -6.25
CA VAL A 432 47.85 -24.07 -7.02
C VAL A 432 46.33 -24.11 -7.10
N LEU A 433 45.78 -24.04 -8.31
CA LEU A 433 44.35 -24.25 -8.57
C LEU A 433 44.02 -25.75 -8.57
N MET A 434 43.04 -26.14 -7.77
CA MET A 434 42.49 -27.49 -7.67
C MET A 434 40.99 -27.41 -7.31
N HIS A 435 40.29 -28.53 -7.39
CA HIS A 435 38.86 -28.64 -7.06
C HIS A 435 38.63 -29.85 -6.14
N ASP A 436 38.14 -29.62 -4.93
CA ASP A 436 37.91 -30.67 -3.91
C ASP A 436 36.61 -31.48 -4.15
N ILE A 437 35.87 -31.13 -5.18
CA ILE A 437 34.69 -31.86 -5.68
C ILE A 437 35.06 -33.06 -6.58
N HIS A 438 36.35 -33.29 -6.82
CA HIS A 438 36.87 -34.41 -7.62
C HIS A 438 37.67 -35.39 -6.76
N ASP A 439 37.31 -36.67 -6.79
CA ASP A 439 37.98 -37.73 -6.02
C ASP A 439 39.46 -37.86 -6.41
N TYR A 440 39.76 -37.88 -7.70
CA TYR A 440 41.12 -37.98 -8.22
C TYR A 440 42.01 -36.79 -7.83
N THR A 441 41.43 -35.60 -7.62
CA THR A 441 42.17 -34.45 -7.08
C THR A 441 42.51 -34.69 -5.61
N VAL A 442 41.52 -35.07 -4.80
CA VAL A 442 41.71 -35.34 -3.36
C VAL A 442 42.70 -36.50 -3.14
N ASP A 443 42.66 -37.52 -3.98
CA ASP A 443 43.57 -38.67 -3.94
C ASP A 443 45.04 -38.30 -4.22
N ALA A 444 45.29 -37.21 -4.95
CA ALA A 444 46.65 -36.75 -5.24
C ALA A 444 47.27 -35.93 -4.09
N ILE A 445 46.46 -35.37 -3.19
CA ILE A 445 46.91 -34.37 -2.22
C ILE A 445 47.95 -34.91 -1.24
N GLU A 446 47.78 -36.15 -0.78
CA GLU A 446 48.73 -36.73 0.16
C GLU A 446 50.15 -36.83 -0.44
N ASP A 447 50.27 -37.24 -1.71
CA ASP A 447 51.57 -37.34 -2.37
C ASP A 447 52.14 -35.97 -2.76
N ILE A 448 51.28 -35.00 -3.11
CA ILE A 448 51.69 -33.60 -3.33
C ILE A 448 52.29 -33.01 -2.04
N ILE A 449 51.65 -33.25 -0.90
CA ILE A 449 52.13 -32.77 0.41
C ILE A 449 53.47 -33.40 0.75
N LYS A 450 53.60 -34.73 0.65
CA LYS A 450 54.87 -35.43 0.90
C LYS A 450 55.99 -34.87 0.02
N TRP A 451 55.75 -34.76 -1.29
CA TRP A 451 56.75 -34.22 -2.21
C TRP A 451 57.15 -32.78 -1.85
N GLY A 452 56.18 -31.92 -1.54
CA GLY A 452 56.44 -30.54 -1.17
C GLY A 452 57.33 -30.45 0.07
N LEU A 453 56.97 -31.17 1.14
CA LEU A 453 57.74 -31.22 2.38
C LEU A 453 59.16 -31.78 2.15
N ASP A 454 59.29 -32.88 1.40
CA ASP A 454 60.58 -33.49 1.06
C ASP A 454 61.49 -32.58 0.22
N ASN A 455 60.90 -31.60 -0.49
CA ASN A 455 61.62 -30.65 -1.34
C ASN A 455 61.77 -29.25 -0.71
N GLY A 456 61.49 -29.14 0.59
CA GLY A 456 61.67 -27.93 1.39
C GLY A 456 60.62 -26.84 1.12
N TYR A 457 59.44 -27.22 0.63
CA TYR A 457 58.30 -26.32 0.54
C TYR A 457 57.55 -26.27 1.87
N THR A 458 57.04 -25.09 2.20
CA THR A 458 56.07 -24.89 3.28
C THR A 458 54.68 -24.71 2.68
N PHE A 459 53.67 -25.31 3.30
CA PHE A 459 52.28 -25.13 2.90
C PHE A 459 51.60 -24.09 3.79
N LEU A 460 51.00 -23.08 3.18
CA LEU A 460 50.31 -22.01 3.88
C LEU A 460 48.93 -21.73 3.25
N PRO A 461 47.94 -21.33 4.05
CA PRO A 461 46.68 -20.82 3.54
C PRO A 461 46.87 -19.37 3.05
N LEU A 462 46.06 -18.92 2.11
CA LEU A 462 46.05 -17.51 1.68
C LEU A 462 45.46 -16.62 2.77
N ARG A 463 46.00 -15.41 2.87
CA ARG A 463 45.60 -14.31 3.73
C ARG A 463 45.64 -13.01 2.91
N GLU A 464 45.14 -11.90 3.45
CA GLU A 464 45.06 -10.61 2.75
C GLU A 464 46.39 -10.15 2.14
N ASN A 465 47.49 -10.34 2.88
CA ASN A 465 48.85 -9.95 2.49
C ASN A 465 49.66 -11.09 1.84
N SER A 466 49.02 -12.22 1.54
CA SER A 466 49.69 -13.32 0.84
C SER A 466 50.11 -12.91 -0.57
N TYR A 467 51.01 -13.69 -1.17
CA TYR A 467 51.38 -13.49 -2.56
C TYR A 467 50.14 -13.63 -3.47
N GLY A 468 49.70 -12.50 -4.03
CA GLY A 468 48.64 -12.44 -5.02
C GLY A 468 49.14 -12.92 -6.37
N SER A 469 48.62 -14.05 -6.87
CA SER A 469 48.69 -14.36 -8.29
C SER A 469 47.54 -13.64 -8.97
N HIS A 470 47.83 -12.67 -9.85
CA HIS A 470 46.83 -11.95 -10.62
C HIS A 470 47.10 -12.16 -12.11
N HIS A 471 46.12 -12.73 -12.80
CA HIS A 471 46.15 -12.84 -14.24
C HIS A 471 45.82 -11.49 -14.89
N LYS A 472 46.10 -11.40 -16.19
CA LYS A 472 45.63 -10.28 -17.01
C LYS A 472 44.12 -10.40 -17.23
N ILE A 473 43.38 -9.39 -16.78
CA ILE A 473 41.96 -9.24 -17.08
C ILE A 473 41.74 -9.31 -18.60
N SER A 474 40.83 -10.19 -19.02
CA SER A 474 40.62 -10.54 -20.43
C SER A 474 39.26 -10.12 -20.97
N ASN A 475 38.37 -9.59 -20.13
CA ASN A 475 37.07 -8.99 -20.46
C ASN A 475 36.94 -7.65 -19.76
#